data_AF-A0AAW2LCK0-F1
#
_entry.id   AF-A0AAW2LCK0-F1
#
_cell.length_a   1.000
_cell.length_b   1.000
_cell.length_c   1.000
_cell.angle_alpha   90.00
_cell.angle_beta   90.00
_cell.angle_gamma   90.00
#
_symmetry.space_group_name_H-M   'P 1'
#
loop_
_entity.id
_entity.type
_entity.pdbx_description
1 polymer ?
#
loop_
_entity_poly.entity_id
_entity_poly.type
_entity_poly.pdbx_seq_one_letter_code
_entity_poly.pdbx_strand_id
1 'polypeptide(L)'
;MAKAYDRISWEFLYQVLWQKGFPQCWISLVANAVSHCWFSVLVNGEHAGFFHLIRGIRQGDPLSQGLFVLAVDYLSQGLDRLFAAHPMMYYQAPGRIRVSHLGIC
;
A
#
# COMPACT_ATOMS: atom_id res chain seq x y z
N MET A 1 -8.26 -9.59 -5.66
CA MET A 1 -7.02 -8.86 -5.29
C MET A 1 -6.09 -8.80 -6.50
N ALA A 2 -6.38 -7.98 -7.51
CA ALA A 2 -5.48 -7.86 -8.66
C ALA A 2 -4.44 -6.76 -8.38
N LYS A 3 -3.18 -7.17 -8.19
CA LYS A 3 -1.99 -6.29 -8.11
C LYS A 3 -2.06 -5.22 -7.01
N ALA A 4 -2.24 -5.64 -5.76
CA ALA A 4 -2.36 -4.71 -4.62
C ALA A 4 -1.07 -3.89 -4.39
N TYR A 5 0.10 -4.51 -4.57
CA TYR A 5 1.41 -3.87 -4.46
C TYR A 5 1.55 -2.72 -5.47
N ASP A 6 1.05 -2.89 -6.70
CA ASP A 6 1.15 -1.89 -7.79
C ASP A 6 0.22 -0.68 -7.59
N ARG A 7 -0.68 -0.72 -6.60
CA ARG A 7 -1.70 0.31 -6.38
C ARG A 7 -1.40 1.24 -5.21
N ILE A 8 -0.40 0.93 -4.38
CA ILE A 8 -0.07 1.77 -3.22
C ILE A 8 0.45 3.13 -3.69
N SER A 9 -0.20 4.20 -3.23
CA SER A 9 0.34 5.56 -3.40
C SER A 9 1.55 5.74 -2.48
N TRP A 10 2.63 6.30 -3.03
CA TRP A 10 3.83 6.63 -2.26
C TRP A 10 3.56 7.71 -1.22
N GLU A 11 2.76 8.72 -1.56
CA GLU A 11 2.36 9.76 -0.62
C GLU A 11 1.61 9.16 0.57
N PHE A 12 0.67 8.25 0.32
CA PHE A 12 -0.01 7.51 1.38
C PHE A 12 0.99 6.73 2.24
N LEU A 13 1.91 6.00 1.62
CA LEU A 13 2.93 5.23 2.34
C LEU A 13 3.79 6.12 3.25
N TYR A 14 4.25 7.27 2.77
CA TYR A 14 5.06 8.20 3.56
C TYR A 14 4.27 8.78 4.75
N GLN A 15 2.99 9.09 4.54
CA GLN A 15 2.10 9.53 5.62
C GLN A 15 1.92 8.44 6.67
N VAL A 16 1.74 7.17 6.26
CA VAL A 16 1.64 6.04 7.20
C VAL A 16 2.91 5.90 8.04
N LEU A 17 4.08 5.97 7.40
CA LEU A 17 5.36 5.88 8.11
C LEU A 17 5.55 7.04 9.11
N TRP A 18 5.21 8.26 8.69
CA TRP A 18 5.25 9.42 9.57
C TRP A 18 4.32 9.26 10.78
N GLN A 19 3.07 8.81 10.55
CA GLN A 19 2.09 8.56 11.60
C GLN A 19 2.46 7.41 12.55
N LYS A 20 3.22 6.42 12.05
CA LYS A 20 3.76 5.32 12.87
C LYS A 20 5.04 5.71 13.63
N GLY A 21 5.51 6.95 13.51
CA GLY A 21 6.62 7.50 14.29
C GLY A 21 8.00 7.22 13.70
N PHE A 22 8.10 6.87 12.42
CA PHE A 22 9.41 6.67 11.78
C PHE A 22 10.16 8.01 11.64
N PRO A 23 11.49 8.02 11.90
CA PRO A 23 12.30 9.21 11.71
C PRO A 23 12.29 9.70 10.25
N GLN A 24 12.32 11.01 10.04
CA GLN A 24 12.31 11.61 8.69
C GLN A 24 13.44 11.07 7.81
N CYS A 25 14.63 10.83 8.37
CA CYS A 25 15.75 10.25 7.62
C CYS A 25 15.41 8.86 7.06
N TRP A 26 14.69 8.03 7.83
CA TRP A 26 14.28 6.70 7.40
C TRP A 26 13.20 6.78 6.32
N ILE A 27 12.24 7.70 6.47
CA ILE A 27 11.21 7.93 5.44
C ILE A 27 11.87 8.38 4.13
N SER A 28 12.86 9.27 4.18
CA SER A 28 13.61 9.69 2.99
C SER A 28 14.37 8.54 2.33
N LEU A 29 14.92 7.60 3.12
CA LEU A 29 15.57 6.39 2.57
C LEU A 29 14.57 5.49 1.85
N VAL A 30 13.40 5.25 2.46
CA VAL A 30 12.33 4.50 1.80
C VAL A 30 11.86 5.21 0.55
N ALA A 31 11.63 6.52 0.61
CA ALA A 31 11.20 7.33 -0.53
C ALA A 31 12.17 7.18 -1.70
N ASN A 32 13.47 7.33 -1.46
CA ASN A 32 14.48 7.13 -2.48
C ASN A 32 14.50 5.70 -3.01
N ALA A 33 14.32 4.69 -2.15
CA ALA A 33 14.31 3.29 -2.57
C ALA A 33 13.12 2.97 -3.49
N VAL A 34 11.91 3.44 -3.17
CA VAL A 34 10.71 3.18 -3.99
C VAL A 34 10.66 4.06 -5.24
N SER A 35 11.15 5.31 -5.16
CA SER A 35 11.09 6.30 -6.25
C SER A 35 12.24 6.25 -7.24
N HIS A 36 13.17 5.31 -7.14
CA HIS A 36 14.25 5.13 -8.13
C HIS A 36 14.14 3.80 -8.87
N CYS A 37 12.98 3.15 -8.81
CA CYS A 37 12.75 1.90 -9.53
C CYS A 37 12.43 2.15 -11.00
N TRP A 38 13.37 1.81 -11.87
CA TRP A 38 13.21 1.81 -13.33
C TRP A 38 12.83 0.41 -13.82
N PHE A 39 11.90 0.37 -14.78
CA PHE A 39 11.48 -0.86 -15.43
C PHE A 39 11.74 -0.76 -16.93
N SER A 40 12.04 -1.90 -17.52
CA SER A 40 12.15 -2.07 -18.96
C SER A 40 11.20 -3.16 -19.40
N VAL A 41 10.61 -3.02 -20.59
CA VAL A 41 9.76 -4.05 -21.16
C VAL A 41 10.66 -5.01 -21.92
N LEU A 42 10.58 -6.30 -21.61
CA LEU A 42 11.26 -7.32 -22.41
C LEU A 42 10.40 -7.65 -23.64
N VAL A 43 10.90 -7.33 -24.84
CA VAL A 43 10.24 -7.64 -26.12
C VAL A 43 11.13 -8.60 -26.88
N ASN A 44 10.66 -9.84 -27.09
CA ASN A 44 11.42 -10.91 -27.75
C ASN A 44 12.80 -11.19 -27.12
N GLY A 45 12.93 -11.01 -25.81
CA GLY A 45 14.19 -11.22 -25.09
C GLY A 45 15.12 -9.99 -25.03
N GLU A 46 14.80 -8.93 -25.75
CA GLU A 46 15.54 -7.68 -25.72
C GLU A 46 14.84 -6.63 -24.84
N HIS A 47 15.63 -5.82 -24.13
CA HIS A 47 15.12 -4.71 -23.34
C HIS A 47 14.67 -3.57 -24.24
N ALA A 48 13.37 -3.28 -24.26
CA ALA A 48 12.77 -2.19 -25.01
C ALA A 48 12.30 -1.08 -24.07
N GLY A 49 13.01 0.05 -24.11
CA GLY A 49 12.68 1.27 -23.38
C GLY A 49 12.83 1.18 -21.86
N PHE A 50 12.72 2.34 -21.21
CA PHE A 50 12.71 2.48 -19.76
C PHE A 50 11.54 3.36 -19.35
N PHE A 51 10.85 2.95 -18.30
CA PHE A 51 9.81 3.76 -17.67
C PHE A 51 9.94 3.72 -16.16
N HIS A 52 9.47 4.79 -15.54
CA HIS A 52 9.50 4.94 -14.10
C HIS A 52 8.15 4.54 -13.48
N LEU A 53 8.17 3.93 -12.30
CA LEU A 53 6.93 3.77 -11.53
C LEU A 53 6.48 5.12 -10.99
N ILE A 54 5.19 5.39 -11.02
CA ILE A 54 4.60 6.58 -10.36
C ILE A 54 3.90 6.21 -9.04
N ARG A 55 3.74 4.91 -8.80
CA ARG A 55 3.10 4.32 -7.62
C ARG A 55 3.48 2.85 -7.52
N GLY A 56 3.17 2.27 -6.37
CA GLY A 56 3.34 0.86 -6.08
C GLY A 56 4.73 0.52 -5.57
N ILE A 57 4.86 -0.69 -5.07
CA ILE A 57 6.08 -1.20 -4.43
C ILE A 57 6.44 -2.56 -5.03
N ARG A 58 7.72 -2.93 -5.01
CA ARG A 58 8.19 -4.13 -5.70
C ARG A 58 7.78 -5.39 -4.94
N GLN A 59 6.95 -6.22 -5.55
CA GLN A 59 6.63 -7.52 -4.97
C GLN A 59 7.88 -8.42 -4.96
N GLY A 60 8.15 -9.09 -3.83
CA GLY A 60 9.27 -10.01 -3.67
C GLY A 60 10.52 -9.42 -3.02
N ASP A 61 10.55 -8.11 -2.77
CA ASP A 61 11.57 -7.46 -1.94
C ASP A 61 11.16 -7.49 -0.45
N PRO A 62 12.03 -7.94 0.49
CA PRO A 62 11.72 -8.00 1.92
C PRO A 62 11.25 -6.66 2.52
N LEU A 63 11.84 -5.54 2.09
CA LEU A 63 11.44 -4.21 2.57
C LEU A 63 10.02 -3.88 2.10
N SER A 64 9.74 -4.11 0.82
CA SER A 64 8.42 -3.89 0.22
C SER A 64 7.31 -4.69 0.91
N GLN A 65 7.58 -5.92 1.36
CA GLN A 65 6.61 -6.72 2.11
C GLN A 65 6.25 -6.05 3.45
N GLY A 66 7.23 -5.57 4.22
CA GLY A 66 6.97 -4.88 5.49
C GLY A 66 6.22 -3.56 5.30
N LEU A 67 6.60 -2.78 4.29
CA LEU A 67 5.91 -1.53 3.94
C LEU A 67 4.45 -1.76 3.53
N PHE A 68 4.17 -2.84 2.78
CA PHE A 68 2.81 -3.23 2.41
C PHE A 68 1.95 -3.51 3.64
N VAL A 69 2.46 -4.32 4.56
CA VAL A 69 1.74 -4.70 5.79
C VAL A 69 1.42 -3.47 6.64
N LEU A 70 2.39 -2.57 6.84
CA LEU A 70 2.17 -1.33 7.57
C LEU A 70 1.10 -0.45 6.93
N ALA A 71 1.12 -0.32 5.60
CA ALA A 71 0.16 0.48 4.84
C ALA A 71 -1.27 -0.09 4.97
N VAL A 72 -1.42 -1.41 4.86
CA VAL A 72 -2.73 -2.09 4.97
C VAL A 72 -3.26 -2.08 6.41
N ASP A 73 -2.40 -2.31 7.41
CA ASP A 73 -2.77 -2.21 8.82
C ASP A 73 -3.28 -0.81 9.16
N TYR A 74 -2.56 0.24 8.74
CA TYR A 74 -3.01 1.61 8.95
C TYR A 74 -4.35 1.91 8.25
N LEU A 75 -4.52 1.45 7.01
CA LEU A 75 -5.78 1.58 6.28
C LEU A 75 -6.93 0.86 7.01
N SER A 76 -6.69 -0.36 7.51
CA SER A 76 -7.65 -1.14 8.26
C SER A 76 -8.13 -0.40 9.50
N GLN A 77 -7.19 0.12 10.30
CA GLN A 77 -7.51 0.90 11.50
C GLN A 77 -8.29 2.18 11.16
N GLY A 78 -7.95 2.85 10.05
CA GLY A 78 -8.67 4.03 9.59
C GLY A 78 -10.12 3.72 9.21
N LEU A 79 -10.34 2.62 8.49
CA LEU A 79 -11.68 2.15 8.11
C LEU A 79 -12.49 1.74 9.34
N ASP A 80 -11.90 1.01 10.29
CA ASP A 80 -12.57 0.61 11.54
C ASP A 80 -13.05 1.84 12.33
N ARG A 81 -12.21 2.88 12.45
CA ARG A 81 -12.60 4.16 13.07
C ARG A 81 -13.71 4.86 12.31
N LEU A 82 -13.65 4.88 10.98
CA LEU A 82 -14.65 5.51 10.13
C LEU A 82 -16.01 4.83 10.30
N PHE A 83 -16.06 3.50 10.31
CA PHE A 83 -17.29 2.74 10.51
C PHE A 83 -17.83 2.82 11.94
N ALA A 84 -16.95 2.92 12.94
CA ALA A 84 -17.36 3.19 14.32
C ALA A 84 -18.04 4.57 14.44
N ALA A 85 -17.52 5.58 13.75
CA ALA A 85 -18.10 6.92 13.71
C ALA A 85 -19.37 7.02 12.84
N HIS A 86 -19.49 6.19 11.80
CA HIS A 86 -20.61 6.20 10.86
C HIS A 86 -21.24 4.80 10.71
N PRO A 87 -22.05 4.34 11.68
CA PRO A 87 -22.65 3.00 11.66
C PRO A 87 -23.60 2.73 10.49
N MET A 88 -24.00 3.75 9.73
CA MET A 88 -24.84 3.62 8.54
C MET A 88 -24.05 3.19 7.29
N MET A 89 -22.72 3.24 7.33
CA MET A 89 -21.87 2.87 6.19
C MET A 89 -21.52 1.37 6.14
N TYR A 90 -21.91 0.57 7.15
CA TYR A 90 -21.70 -0.87 7.12
C TYR A 90 -22.53 -1.51 6.00
N TYR A 91 -21.88 -2.30 5.14
CA TYR A 91 -22.60 -3.18 4.21
C TYR A 91 -23.32 -4.26 5.01
N GLN A 92 -24.64 -4.30 4.92
CA GLN A 92 -25.46 -5.35 5.54
C GLN A 92 -25.57 -6.53 4.58
N ALA A 93 -24.76 -7.56 4.79
CA ALA A 93 -24.95 -8.85 4.13
C ALA A 93 -26.23 -9.54 4.66
N PRO A 94 -26.89 -10.39 3.86
CA PRO A 94 -28.03 -11.19 4.34
C PRO A 94 -27.54 -12.09 5.48
N GLY A 95 -27.96 -11.83 6.72
CA GLY A 95 -27.50 -12.56 7.91
C GLY A 95 -26.99 -11.70 9.09
N ARG A 96 -27.12 -10.36 9.06
CA ARG A 96 -26.72 -9.44 10.16
C ARG A 96 -25.22 -9.43 10.50
N ILE A 97 -24.35 -9.93 9.62
CA ILE A 97 -22.90 -9.77 9.80
C ILE A 97 -22.52 -8.36 9.35
N ARG A 98 -21.97 -7.56 10.28
CA ARG A 98 -21.39 -6.25 9.98
C ARG A 98 -19.98 -6.46 9.46
N VAL A 99 -19.80 -6.34 8.14
CA VAL A 99 -18.48 -6.39 7.51
C VAL A 99 -18.00 -4.96 7.31
N SER A 100 -16.87 -4.59 7.92
CA SER A 100 -16.17 -3.31 7.67
C SER A 100 -15.28 -3.45 6.42
N HIS A 101 -14.30 -4.34 6.47
CA HIS A 101 -13.38 -4.66 5.37
C HIS A 101 -12.66 -5.98 5.66
N LEU A 102 -12.02 -6.56 4.64
CA LEU A 102 -11.14 -7.71 4.81
C LEU A 102 -9.79 -7.24 5.36
N GLY A 103 -9.55 -7.49 6.65
CA GLY A 103 -8.22 -7.37 7.27
C GLY A 103 -7.38 -8.62 7.04
N ILE A 104 -6.06 -8.45 6.98
CA ILE A 104 -5.09 -9.55 7.05
C ILE A 104 -4.60 -9.57 8.49
N CYS A 105 -4.88 -10.65 9.23
CA CYS A 105 -4.25 -10.93 10.52
C CYS A 105 -2.85 -11.49 10.32
#